data_AF-A0A416T965-F1
#
_entry.id   AF-A0A416T965-F1
#
_cell.length_a   1.000
_cell.length_b   1.000
_cell.length_c   1.000
_cell.angle_alpha   90.00
_cell.angle_beta   90.00
_cell.angle_gamma   90.00
#
_symmetry.space_group_name_H-M   'P 1'
#
loop_
_entity.id
_entity.type
_entity.pdbx_description
1 polymer ?
#
loop_
_entity_poly.entity_id
_entity_poly.type
_entity_poly.pdbx_seq_one_letter_code
_entity_poly.pdbx_strand_id
1 'polypeptide(L)'
;MKYLILALTLSFVCSCKQANDKNIQLVTVDVAKDYQPKEVWLQDIADIEYIPLATSDSMLVNSTPSVVSDKGIAIRGGKIGEILLFDKQGQKLQGRICRRGEGPEEYTAVIFNIVDWQRKEVFIADFTSLKVYDFSGKYLRTLSRQSIMDLNIIDLNTDYLLCSIYKEGEENPYAPYFLLSKEDGKIDTLSIEIPRCIASNRKILWDDGHTSSAYGILPQLYNCTDKIWLTDVALDTIFVMHPDQHLEPVMVPLHAPTADQEAPLLFFRGMNDRYAWVSRIPRQVTVKMSDMAANREKREKLYMYDRHADEWFEPIYRNRAINNRETDPKYIDITSVPYGYGLIQLNAMDLVEAYSKNQITDEKLKAIASQLNEEDNPVLMLLKFKM
;
A
#
# COMPACT_ATOMS: atom_id res chain seq x y z
N MET A 1 -31.00 -58.35 13.62
CA MET A 1 -31.65 -57.22 12.91
C MET A 1 -30.63 -56.10 12.81
N LYS A 2 -30.19 -55.81 11.58
CA LYS A 2 -29.25 -54.74 11.24
C LYS A 2 -30.08 -53.49 10.92
N TYR A 3 -29.80 -52.37 11.56
CA TYR A 3 -30.17 -51.02 11.13
C TYR A 3 -29.22 -50.03 11.82
N LEU A 4 -28.74 -48.94 11.26
CA LEU A 4 -28.51 -48.47 9.90
C LEU A 4 -27.67 -47.19 10.16
N ILE A 5 -26.39 -47.16 9.79
CA ILE A 5 -25.56 -45.95 9.94
C ILE A 5 -25.90 -45.06 8.74
N LEU A 6 -26.51 -43.90 9.00
CA LEU A 6 -26.83 -42.89 8.00
C LEU A 6 -25.55 -42.08 7.70
N ALA A 7 -24.83 -42.46 6.65
CA ALA A 7 -23.79 -41.65 6.07
C ALA A 7 -24.44 -40.60 5.15
N LEU A 8 -24.37 -39.32 5.56
CA LEU A 8 -24.81 -38.19 4.74
C LEU A 8 -23.74 -37.92 3.67
N THR A 9 -23.90 -38.49 2.48
CA THR A 9 -23.11 -38.12 1.30
C THR A 9 -23.69 -36.87 0.67
N LEU A 10 -23.01 -35.74 0.83
CA LEU A 10 -23.34 -34.47 0.16
C LEU A 10 -22.88 -34.55 -1.30
N SER A 11 -23.80 -34.88 -2.20
CA SER A 11 -23.56 -34.92 -3.64
C SER A 11 -23.66 -33.51 -4.25
N PHE A 12 -22.50 -32.93 -4.58
CA PHE A 12 -22.40 -31.77 -5.46
C PHE A 12 -22.80 -32.18 -6.89
N VAL A 13 -23.91 -31.65 -7.41
CA VAL A 13 -24.24 -31.76 -8.83
C VAL A 13 -23.66 -30.53 -9.51
N CYS A 14 -22.52 -30.74 -10.17
CA CYS A 14 -21.82 -29.78 -11.00
C CYS A 14 -22.60 -29.56 -12.31
N SER A 15 -23.10 -28.35 -12.53
CA SER A 15 -23.56 -27.93 -13.86
C SER A 15 -22.40 -27.22 -14.56
N CYS A 16 -21.65 -27.97 -15.36
CA CYS A 16 -20.58 -27.46 -16.20
C CYS A 16 -21.16 -26.54 -17.29
N LYS A 17 -21.10 -25.22 -17.07
CA LYS A 17 -20.78 -24.30 -18.15
C LYS A 17 -19.28 -24.09 -18.11
N GLN A 18 -18.62 -24.62 -19.13
CA GLN A 18 -17.20 -24.49 -19.39
C GLN A 18 -16.88 -23.02 -19.70
N ALA A 19 -16.74 -22.23 -18.63
CA ALA A 19 -15.99 -20.99 -18.69
C ALA A 19 -14.51 -21.39 -18.72
N ASN A 20 -13.72 -20.61 -19.44
CA ASN A 20 -12.31 -20.83 -19.66
C ASN A 20 -11.59 -20.77 -18.30
N ASP A 21 -11.40 -21.92 -17.64
CA ASP A 21 -10.65 -22.05 -16.39
C ASP A 21 -9.20 -21.66 -16.66
N LYS A 22 -8.90 -20.36 -16.52
CA LYS A 22 -7.58 -19.98 -16.04
C LYS A 22 -7.48 -20.65 -14.66
N ASN A 23 -6.68 -21.70 -14.54
CA ASN A 23 -6.28 -22.25 -13.24
C ASN A 23 -5.71 -21.08 -12.43
N ILE A 24 -6.53 -20.47 -11.55
CA ILE A 24 -6.07 -19.47 -10.59
C ILE A 24 -5.22 -20.26 -9.60
N GLN A 25 -3.90 -20.27 -9.85
CA GLN A 25 -2.96 -20.89 -8.92
C GLN A 25 -2.87 -19.99 -7.69
N LEU A 26 -3.61 -20.38 -6.64
CA LEU A 26 -3.54 -19.75 -5.33
C LEU A 26 -2.10 -19.76 -4.80
N VAL A 27 -1.61 -18.60 -4.37
CA VAL A 27 -0.29 -18.53 -3.73
C VAL A 27 -0.41 -19.08 -2.33
N THR A 28 0.43 -20.06 -1.97
CA THR A 28 0.55 -20.52 -0.59
C THR A 28 1.79 -19.90 0.05
N VAL A 29 1.64 -19.40 1.28
CA VAL A 29 2.75 -18.83 2.06
C VAL A 29 2.90 -19.53 3.40
N ASP A 30 4.09 -20.05 3.67
CA ASP A 30 4.47 -20.43 5.03
C ASP A 30 5.03 -19.19 5.73
N VAL A 31 4.23 -18.63 6.64
CA VAL A 31 4.53 -17.40 7.38
C VAL A 31 5.63 -17.63 8.43
N ALA A 32 5.74 -18.85 8.96
CA ALA A 32 6.71 -19.17 10.00
C ALA A 32 8.11 -19.45 9.42
N LYS A 33 8.18 -19.90 8.17
CA LYS A 33 9.43 -20.20 7.47
C LYS A 33 10.30 -18.96 7.23
N ASP A 34 11.61 -19.15 7.39
CA ASP A 34 12.61 -18.22 6.87
C ASP A 34 13.01 -18.60 5.44
N TYR A 35 13.00 -17.62 4.55
CA TYR A 35 13.44 -17.78 3.18
C TYR A 35 14.85 -17.22 2.98
N GLN A 36 15.62 -17.82 2.08
CA GLN A 36 17.01 -17.42 1.86
C GLN A 36 17.09 -16.10 1.07
N PRO A 37 18.10 -15.26 1.32
CA PRO A 37 18.30 -14.05 0.53
C PRO A 37 18.67 -14.36 -0.92
N LYS A 38 18.13 -13.58 -1.86
CA LYS A 38 18.39 -13.70 -3.30
C LYS A 38 18.54 -12.33 -3.92
N GLU A 39 19.58 -12.14 -4.75
CA GLU A 39 19.73 -10.90 -5.49
C GLU A 39 18.66 -10.77 -6.58
N VAL A 40 18.06 -9.58 -6.64
CA VAL A 40 17.03 -9.24 -7.62
C VAL A 40 17.47 -7.98 -8.35
N TRP A 41 17.90 -8.12 -9.59
CA TRP A 41 18.24 -6.97 -10.42
C TRP A 41 16.97 -6.35 -11.00
N LEU A 42 16.75 -5.06 -10.76
CA LEU A 42 15.54 -4.36 -11.21
C LEU A 42 15.29 -4.54 -12.72
N GLN A 43 16.36 -4.46 -13.52
CA GLN A 43 16.30 -4.60 -14.98
C GLN A 43 15.95 -6.02 -15.44
N ASP A 44 16.13 -7.04 -14.59
CA ASP A 44 15.73 -8.42 -14.92
C ASP A 44 14.23 -8.62 -14.72
N ILE A 45 13.62 -7.90 -13.77
CA ILE A 45 12.22 -8.07 -13.39
C ILE A 45 11.28 -7.03 -13.98
N ALA A 46 11.79 -5.91 -14.49
CA ALA A 46 10.98 -4.80 -14.98
C ALA A 46 11.63 -4.02 -16.12
N ASP A 47 10.80 -3.38 -16.93
CA ASP A 47 11.19 -2.26 -17.80
C ASP A 47 11.15 -0.96 -17.00
N ILE A 48 12.14 -0.08 -17.20
CA ILE A 48 12.35 1.10 -16.37
C ILE A 48 12.08 2.39 -17.16
N GLU A 49 11.32 3.28 -16.55
CA GLU A 49 11.07 4.65 -16.99
C GLU A 49 11.47 5.64 -15.89
N TYR A 50 12.00 6.80 -16.28
CA TYR A 50 12.40 7.87 -15.37
C TYR A 50 11.54 9.10 -15.61
N ILE A 51 10.90 9.61 -14.56
CA ILE A 51 10.03 10.79 -14.60
C ILE A 51 10.63 11.84 -13.65
N PRO A 52 11.45 12.79 -14.14
CA PRO A 52 11.89 13.91 -13.33
C PRO A 52 10.69 14.80 -13.01
N LEU A 53 10.51 15.17 -11.74
CA LEU A 53 9.47 16.13 -11.36
C LEU A 53 9.99 17.56 -11.58
N ALA A 54 9.18 18.42 -12.18
CA ALA A 54 9.56 19.82 -12.37
C ALA A 54 9.73 20.54 -11.03
N THR A 55 10.82 21.30 -10.88
CA THR A 55 11.11 22.09 -9.69
C THR A 55 10.81 23.56 -9.92
N SER A 56 10.10 24.17 -8.98
CA SER A 56 10.00 25.63 -8.79
C SER A 56 9.52 25.90 -7.37
N ASP A 57 9.60 27.14 -6.89
CA ASP A 57 9.04 27.54 -5.58
C ASP A 57 7.57 27.14 -5.38
N SER A 58 6.82 26.99 -6.48
CA SER A 58 5.41 26.60 -6.47
C SER A 58 5.15 25.10 -6.64
N MET A 59 6.20 24.32 -6.91
CA MET A 59 6.13 22.88 -7.25
C MET A 59 7.03 22.01 -6.36
N LEU A 60 7.60 22.54 -5.29
CA LEU A 60 8.41 21.75 -4.36
C LEU A 60 7.61 20.59 -3.76
N VAL A 61 8.23 19.42 -3.62
CA VAL A 61 7.63 18.22 -3.03
C VAL A 61 8.44 17.74 -1.82
N ASN A 62 7.81 17.05 -0.88
CA ASN A 62 8.47 16.62 0.37
C ASN A 62 8.12 15.19 0.81
N SER A 63 7.60 14.37 -0.10
CA SER A 63 7.12 13.02 0.22
C SER A 63 7.24 12.10 -1.00
N THR A 64 7.02 10.81 -0.80
CA THR A 64 6.69 9.89 -1.90
C THR A 64 5.31 10.23 -2.48
N PRO A 65 5.10 10.13 -3.81
CA PRO A 65 3.77 10.22 -4.38
C PRO A 65 2.76 9.31 -3.68
N SER A 66 1.51 9.77 -3.52
CA SER A 66 0.40 8.89 -3.14
C SER A 66 -0.23 8.20 -4.34
N VAL A 67 -0.08 8.77 -5.55
CA VAL A 67 -0.54 8.18 -6.81
C VAL A 67 0.42 8.58 -7.94
N VAL A 68 0.78 7.63 -8.80
CA VAL A 68 1.46 7.79 -10.08
C VAL A 68 0.68 6.95 -11.08
N SER A 69 0.13 7.57 -12.13
CA SER A 69 -0.72 6.88 -13.11
C SER A 69 -0.61 7.53 -14.49
N ASP A 70 -1.30 6.96 -15.47
CA ASP A 70 -1.44 7.56 -16.80
C ASP A 70 -2.22 8.89 -16.80
N LYS A 71 -2.97 9.18 -15.72
CA LYS A 71 -3.74 10.42 -15.55
C LYS A 71 -2.94 11.54 -14.91
N GLY A 72 -1.96 11.20 -14.08
CA GLY A 72 -1.19 12.18 -13.33
C GLY A 72 -0.51 11.60 -12.10
N ILE A 73 0.17 12.49 -11.39
CA ILE A 73 0.91 12.19 -10.17
C ILE A 73 0.35 13.07 -9.04
N ALA A 74 -0.01 12.45 -7.92
CA ALA A 74 -0.41 13.15 -6.70
C ALA A 74 0.66 12.97 -5.64
N ILE A 75 1.10 14.07 -5.04
CA ILE A 75 2.22 14.09 -4.10
C ILE A 75 2.04 15.24 -3.11
N ARG A 76 2.53 15.09 -1.87
CA ARG A 76 2.51 16.22 -0.93
C ARG A 76 3.52 17.28 -1.36
N GLY A 77 3.06 18.52 -1.37
CA GLY A 77 3.86 19.69 -1.68
C GLY A 77 4.71 20.15 -0.50
N GLY A 78 5.65 21.05 -0.77
CA GLY A 78 6.56 21.61 0.22
C GLY A 78 5.86 22.39 1.33
N LYS A 79 4.65 22.94 1.08
CA LYS A 79 3.86 23.60 2.12
C LYS A 79 3.11 22.58 2.98
N ILE A 80 3.00 22.86 4.27
CA ILE A 80 2.33 21.94 5.19
C ILE A 80 0.85 21.78 4.82
N GLY A 81 0.44 20.53 4.57
CA GLY A 81 -0.92 20.20 4.17
C GLY A 81 -1.23 20.44 2.70
N GLU A 82 -0.21 20.66 1.86
CA GLU A 82 -0.38 20.83 0.43
C GLU A 82 -0.37 19.50 -0.31
N ILE A 83 -1.29 19.34 -1.25
CA ILE A 83 -1.27 18.27 -2.26
C ILE A 83 -1.10 18.91 -3.63
N LEU A 84 -0.09 18.47 -4.38
CA LEU A 84 0.18 18.86 -5.76
C LEU A 84 -0.28 17.73 -6.69
N LEU A 85 -0.99 18.10 -7.74
CA LEU A 85 -1.43 17.18 -8.79
C LEU A 85 -0.68 17.52 -10.07
N PHE A 86 0.33 16.75 -10.42
CA PHE A 86 1.07 16.91 -11.67
C PHE A 86 0.40 16.16 -12.82
N ASP A 87 0.73 16.55 -14.05
CA ASP A 87 0.53 15.70 -15.23
C ASP A 87 1.35 14.40 -15.12
N LYS A 88 1.05 13.44 -15.98
CA LYS A 88 1.76 12.15 -16.00
C LYS A 88 3.24 12.27 -16.38
N GLN A 89 3.69 13.43 -16.88
CA GLN A 89 5.11 13.70 -17.16
C GLN A 89 5.82 14.34 -15.96
N GLY A 90 5.10 14.70 -14.90
CA GLY A 90 5.66 15.43 -13.76
C GLY A 90 6.02 16.88 -14.06
N GLN A 91 5.60 17.45 -15.19
CA GLN A 91 6.11 18.74 -15.68
C GLN A 91 5.17 19.92 -15.44
N LYS A 92 3.87 19.68 -15.31
CA LYS A 92 2.87 20.73 -15.11
C LYS A 92 1.90 20.37 -13.99
N LEU A 93 1.46 21.35 -13.23
CA LEU A 93 0.37 21.17 -12.28
C LEU A 93 -0.98 21.19 -12.99
N GLN A 94 -1.75 20.13 -12.79
CA GLN A 94 -3.17 20.01 -13.15
C GLN A 94 -4.09 20.50 -12.02
N GLY A 95 -3.58 20.53 -10.78
CA GLY A 95 -4.34 20.96 -9.62
C GLY A 95 -3.49 21.10 -8.37
N ARG A 96 -4.07 21.74 -7.35
CA ARG A 96 -3.40 22.04 -6.08
C ARG A 96 -4.43 22.20 -4.97
N ILE A 97 -4.25 21.44 -3.88
CA ILE A 97 -5.07 21.53 -2.67
C ILE A 97 -4.20 22.06 -1.55
N CYS A 98 -4.54 23.21 -0.99
CA CYS A 98 -3.77 23.84 0.09
C CYS A 98 -4.73 24.62 1.00
N ARG A 99 -5.67 23.90 1.63
CA ARG A 99 -6.75 24.45 2.47
C ARG A 99 -6.55 24.10 3.94
N ARG A 100 -5.30 24.14 4.42
CA ARG A 100 -4.99 23.87 5.83
C ARG A 100 -5.48 25.02 6.71
N GLY A 101 -6.23 24.69 7.77
CA GLY A 101 -6.75 25.65 8.73
C GLY A 101 -7.80 25.02 9.66
N GLU A 102 -8.49 25.85 10.43
CA GLU A 102 -9.50 25.42 11.42
C GLU A 102 -10.94 25.77 10.98
N GLY A 103 -11.10 26.39 9.81
CA GLY A 103 -12.40 26.72 9.25
C GLY A 103 -13.23 25.50 8.84
N PRO A 104 -14.56 25.66 8.66
CA PRO A 104 -15.46 24.55 8.35
C PRO A 104 -15.17 23.84 7.01
N GLU A 105 -14.53 24.54 6.08
CA GLU A 105 -14.12 24.03 4.75
C GLU A 105 -12.63 23.66 4.69
N GLU A 106 -11.90 23.81 5.79
CA GLU A 106 -10.47 23.60 5.88
C GLU A 106 -10.18 22.27 6.58
N TYR A 107 -8.97 21.74 6.39
CA TYR A 107 -8.50 20.55 7.10
C TYR A 107 -7.34 20.91 8.01
N THR A 108 -7.26 20.25 9.16
CA THR A 108 -6.20 20.53 10.15
C THR A 108 -4.87 19.87 9.81
N ALA A 109 -4.94 18.69 9.18
CA ALA A 109 -3.83 17.90 8.70
C ALA A 109 -4.24 17.10 7.46
N VAL A 110 -3.26 16.60 6.72
CA VAL A 110 -3.49 15.55 5.71
C VAL A 110 -2.96 14.26 6.30
N ILE A 111 -3.86 13.38 6.76
CA ILE A 111 -3.48 12.03 7.22
C ILE A 111 -3.28 11.14 6.00
N PHE A 112 -4.25 11.10 5.10
CA PHE A 112 -4.12 10.54 3.76
C PHE A 112 -4.98 11.31 2.76
N ASN A 113 -4.76 11.03 1.48
CA ASN A 113 -5.55 11.58 0.39
C ASN A 113 -5.94 10.48 -0.61
N ILE A 114 -7.09 10.69 -1.27
CA ILE A 114 -7.53 9.89 -2.43
C ILE A 114 -7.78 10.86 -3.57
N VAL A 115 -7.40 10.50 -4.79
CA VAL A 115 -7.55 11.34 -5.98
C VAL A 115 -8.40 10.60 -6.99
N ASP A 116 -9.57 11.15 -7.28
CA ASP A 116 -10.44 10.66 -8.36
C ASP A 116 -10.22 11.53 -9.60
N TRP A 117 -9.43 11.02 -10.53
CA TRP A 117 -9.09 11.71 -11.77
C TRP A 117 -10.29 11.91 -12.70
N GLN A 118 -11.30 11.03 -12.62
CA GLN A 118 -12.50 11.08 -13.46
C GLN A 118 -13.43 12.19 -12.98
N ARG A 119 -13.69 12.23 -11.66
CA ARG A 119 -14.51 13.27 -11.01
C ARG A 119 -13.76 14.60 -10.86
N LYS A 120 -12.43 14.60 -11.00
CA LYS A 120 -11.54 15.73 -10.68
C LYS A 120 -11.71 16.18 -9.24
N GLU A 121 -11.79 15.22 -8.33
CA GLU A 121 -11.99 15.41 -6.90
C GLU A 121 -10.80 14.86 -6.11
N VAL A 122 -10.47 15.54 -5.02
CA VAL A 122 -9.48 15.09 -4.03
C VAL A 122 -10.18 14.97 -2.68
N PHE A 123 -10.11 13.77 -2.12
CA PHE A 123 -10.61 13.46 -0.78
C PHE A 123 -9.44 13.61 0.18
N ILE A 124 -9.59 14.49 1.16
CA ILE A 124 -8.60 14.73 2.21
C ILE A 124 -9.17 14.22 3.52
N ALA A 125 -8.47 13.26 4.10
CA ALA A 125 -8.78 12.73 5.42
C ALA A 125 -7.92 13.47 6.45
N ASP A 126 -8.58 14.14 7.39
CA ASP A 126 -7.97 14.72 8.58
C ASP A 126 -8.45 13.99 9.84
N PHE A 127 -7.93 14.33 11.02
CA PHE A 127 -8.23 13.59 12.25
C PHE A 127 -9.71 13.38 12.56
N THR A 128 -10.60 14.23 12.04
CA THR A 128 -12.02 14.23 12.42
C THR A 128 -12.98 14.23 11.23
N SER A 129 -12.48 14.22 10.00
CA SER A 129 -13.32 14.36 8.83
C SER A 129 -12.70 13.83 7.54
N LEU A 130 -13.58 13.52 6.60
CA LEU A 130 -13.24 13.28 5.20
C LEU A 130 -13.89 14.38 4.35
N LYS A 131 -13.06 15.27 3.80
CA LYS A 131 -13.50 16.42 3.01
C LYS A 131 -13.14 16.23 1.55
N VAL A 132 -13.96 16.80 0.66
CA VAL A 132 -13.79 16.69 -0.79
C VAL A 132 -13.56 18.08 -1.38
N TYR A 133 -12.55 18.18 -2.23
CA TYR A 133 -12.16 19.39 -2.95
C TYR A 133 -12.10 19.10 -4.45
N ASP A 134 -12.37 20.09 -5.29
CA ASP A 134 -12.00 19.98 -6.71
C ASP A 134 -10.51 20.23 -6.91
N PHE A 135 -10.01 20.01 -8.13
CA PHE A 135 -8.58 20.21 -8.45
C PHE A 135 -8.09 21.66 -8.32
N SER A 136 -8.99 22.65 -8.21
CA SER A 136 -8.62 24.05 -7.92
C SER A 136 -8.42 24.31 -6.41
N GLY A 137 -8.75 23.35 -5.55
CA GLY A 137 -8.73 23.50 -4.09
C GLY A 137 -10.01 24.10 -3.54
N LYS A 138 -11.08 24.21 -4.35
CA LYS A 138 -12.39 24.64 -3.88
C LYS A 138 -13.04 23.49 -3.11
N TYR A 139 -13.53 23.79 -1.91
CA TYR A 139 -14.29 22.85 -1.12
C TYR A 139 -15.62 22.51 -1.81
N LEU A 140 -15.96 21.23 -1.81
CA LEU A 140 -17.21 20.73 -2.37
C LEU A 140 -18.16 20.25 -1.26
N ARG A 141 -17.69 19.34 -0.41
CA ARG A 141 -18.51 18.69 0.64
C ARG A 141 -17.67 17.99 1.69
N THR A 142 -18.32 17.58 2.78
CA THR A 142 -17.76 16.73 3.84
C THR A 142 -18.54 15.42 3.85
N LEU A 143 -17.88 14.28 3.65
CA LEU A 143 -18.51 12.95 3.59
C LEU A 143 -18.60 12.27 4.94
N SER A 144 -17.66 12.56 5.84
CA SER A 144 -17.65 12.02 7.19
C SER A 144 -17.15 13.07 8.19
N ARG A 145 -17.71 13.01 9.40
CA ARG A 145 -17.29 13.78 10.59
C ARG A 145 -16.86 12.86 11.74
N GLN A 146 -16.48 11.63 11.40
CA GLN A 146 -16.01 10.64 12.35
C GLN A 146 -14.48 10.66 12.39
N SER A 147 -13.92 10.20 13.49
CA SER A 147 -12.49 9.93 13.57
C SER A 147 -12.09 8.97 12.44
N ILE A 148 -11.09 9.35 11.66
CA ILE A 148 -10.53 8.48 10.61
C ILE A 148 -9.46 7.54 11.14
N MET A 149 -9.05 7.69 12.41
CA MET A 149 -7.89 7.00 12.96
C MET A 149 -8.04 5.47 12.95
N ASP A 150 -9.28 5.00 13.04
CA ASP A 150 -9.64 3.59 13.01
C ASP A 150 -10.18 3.14 11.64
N LEU A 151 -10.10 4.01 10.63
CA LEU A 151 -10.63 3.75 9.29
C LEU A 151 -9.51 3.43 8.31
N ASN A 152 -9.72 2.42 7.47
CA ASN A 152 -9.05 2.34 6.17
C ASN A 152 -10.05 2.80 5.12
N ILE A 153 -9.64 3.69 4.21
CA ILE A 153 -10.51 4.25 3.16
C ILE A 153 -9.73 4.22 1.85
N ILE A 154 -10.32 3.60 0.83
CA ILE A 154 -9.70 3.40 -0.48
C ILE A 154 -10.73 3.72 -1.57
N ASP A 155 -10.24 4.16 -2.73
CA ASP A 155 -11.10 4.35 -3.90
C ASP A 155 -11.57 3.00 -4.47
N LEU A 156 -12.89 2.77 -4.56
CA LEU A 156 -13.45 1.54 -5.12
C LEU A 156 -13.85 1.70 -6.59
N ASN A 157 -14.68 2.70 -6.87
CA ASN A 157 -15.23 2.98 -8.19
C ASN A 157 -15.74 4.42 -8.26
N THR A 158 -16.35 4.82 -9.39
CA THR A 158 -16.83 6.19 -9.62
C THR A 158 -17.84 6.69 -8.56
N ASP A 159 -18.57 5.80 -7.91
CA ASP A 159 -19.68 6.14 -7.02
C ASP A 159 -19.33 5.96 -5.53
N TYR A 160 -18.41 5.05 -5.20
CA TYR A 160 -18.14 4.63 -3.84
C TYR A 160 -16.66 4.62 -3.49
N LEU A 161 -16.38 4.94 -2.22
CA LEU A 161 -15.16 4.54 -1.52
C LEU A 161 -15.43 3.23 -0.79
N LEU A 162 -14.42 2.36 -0.71
CA LEU A 162 -14.43 1.20 0.18
C LEU A 162 -13.77 1.57 1.49
N CYS A 163 -14.46 1.28 2.59
CA CYS A 163 -13.98 1.55 3.93
C CYS A 163 -13.94 0.28 4.77
N SER A 164 -13.07 0.26 5.76
CA SER A 164 -13.13 -0.69 6.86
C SER A 164 -12.96 0.02 8.21
N ILE A 165 -13.66 -0.45 9.24
CA ILE A 165 -13.48 0.00 10.63
C ILE A 165 -12.70 -1.06 11.39
N TYR A 166 -11.56 -0.64 11.95
CA TYR A 166 -10.80 -1.42 12.90
C TYR A 166 -11.47 -1.36 14.28
N LYS A 167 -11.92 -2.49 14.82
CA LYS A 167 -12.45 -2.56 16.20
C LYS A 167 -11.40 -3.12 17.15
N GLU A 168 -10.64 -2.24 17.80
CA GLU A 168 -9.59 -2.64 18.75
C GLU A 168 -10.13 -3.59 19.82
N GLY A 169 -9.47 -4.74 19.96
CA GLY A 169 -9.78 -5.72 21.02
C GLY A 169 -11.10 -6.49 20.83
N GLU A 170 -11.80 -6.35 19.70
CA GLU A 170 -13.03 -7.12 19.45
C GLU A 170 -12.75 -8.62 19.37
N GLU A 171 -13.40 -9.40 20.23
CA GLU A 171 -13.23 -10.86 20.30
C GLU A 171 -14.31 -11.62 19.53
N ASN A 172 -15.42 -10.97 19.18
CA ASN A 172 -16.54 -11.58 18.47
C ASN A 172 -16.47 -11.28 16.97
N PRO A 173 -17.13 -12.11 16.12
CA PRO A 173 -17.27 -11.79 14.72
C PRO A 173 -17.95 -10.44 14.49
N TYR A 174 -17.43 -9.68 13.52
CA TYR A 174 -18.03 -8.41 13.12
C TYR A 174 -17.80 -8.16 11.63
N ALA A 175 -18.66 -7.35 11.01
CA ALA A 175 -18.49 -6.89 9.64
C ALA A 175 -17.76 -5.52 9.64
N PRO A 176 -16.46 -5.46 9.29
CA PRO A 176 -15.72 -4.19 9.30
C PRO A 176 -15.96 -3.36 8.04
N TYR A 177 -16.32 -4.01 6.93
CA TYR A 177 -16.31 -3.40 5.60
C TYR A 177 -17.62 -2.71 5.23
N PHE A 178 -17.54 -1.54 4.62
CA PHE A 178 -18.70 -0.79 4.14
C PHE A 178 -18.32 0.11 2.96
N LEU A 179 -19.32 0.44 2.14
CA LEU A 179 -19.23 1.43 1.09
C LEU A 179 -19.60 2.79 1.64
N LEU A 180 -18.85 3.81 1.25
CA LEU A 180 -19.17 5.21 1.50
C LEU A 180 -19.45 5.90 0.17
N SER A 181 -20.69 6.34 -0.03
CA SER A 181 -21.09 7.11 -1.21
C SER A 181 -20.23 8.37 -1.35
N LYS A 182 -19.60 8.53 -2.51
CA LYS A 182 -18.83 9.73 -2.83
C LYS A 182 -19.70 10.95 -2.93
N GLU A 183 -21.00 10.81 -3.20
CA GLU A 183 -21.91 11.93 -3.43
C GLU A 183 -22.40 12.56 -2.12
N ASP A 184 -22.92 11.75 -1.20
CA ASP A 184 -23.63 12.21 0.00
C ASP A 184 -23.12 11.61 1.31
N GLY A 185 -22.12 10.71 1.26
CA GLY A 185 -21.57 10.06 2.45
C GLY A 185 -22.49 9.00 3.06
N LYS A 186 -23.53 8.54 2.34
CA LYS A 186 -24.31 7.39 2.79
C LYS A 186 -23.45 6.13 2.90
N ILE A 187 -23.72 5.36 3.94
CA ILE A 187 -23.03 4.11 4.26
C ILE A 187 -23.90 2.93 3.84
N ASP A 188 -23.28 1.95 3.19
CA ASP A 188 -23.86 0.63 2.90
C ASP A 188 -22.91 -0.47 3.38
N THR A 189 -23.33 -1.26 4.37
CA THR A 189 -22.45 -2.24 5.03
C THR A 189 -22.33 -3.52 4.20
N LEU A 190 -21.10 -3.98 3.97
CA LEU A 190 -20.85 -5.23 3.28
C LEU A 190 -20.98 -6.40 4.26
N SER A 191 -21.60 -7.50 3.81
CA SER A 191 -21.83 -8.71 4.63
C SER A 191 -20.61 -9.63 4.65
N ILE A 192 -19.42 -9.07 4.88
CA ILE A 192 -18.16 -9.81 4.99
C ILE A 192 -17.71 -9.72 6.45
N GLU A 193 -17.74 -10.84 7.15
CA GLU A 193 -17.38 -10.91 8.57
C GLU A 193 -15.91 -11.27 8.76
N ILE A 194 -15.26 -10.63 9.73
CA ILE A 194 -14.00 -11.10 10.28
C ILE A 194 -14.25 -11.77 11.64
N PRO A 195 -13.56 -12.88 11.99
CA PRO A 195 -13.87 -13.63 13.20
C PRO A 195 -13.57 -12.91 14.51
N ARG A 196 -12.56 -12.02 14.51
CA ARG A 196 -12.05 -11.27 15.67
C ARG A 196 -11.00 -10.27 15.21
N CYS A 197 -10.67 -9.35 16.10
CA CYS A 197 -9.56 -8.41 15.97
C CYS A 197 -8.20 -9.11 16.26
N ILE A 198 -7.20 -8.89 15.41
CA ILE A 198 -5.82 -9.36 15.63
C ILE A 198 -4.85 -8.21 15.32
N ALA A 199 -3.89 -8.01 16.21
CA ALA A 199 -2.90 -6.93 16.10
C ALA A 199 -1.49 -7.38 16.45
N SER A 200 -0.54 -6.54 16.04
CA SER A 200 0.87 -6.62 16.41
C SER A 200 1.17 -5.70 17.60
N ASN A 201 0.88 -6.15 18.81
CA ASN A 201 1.05 -5.33 20.01
C ASN A 201 2.52 -4.96 20.27
N ARG A 202 2.74 -3.70 20.67
CA ARG A 202 4.06 -3.16 20.97
C ARG A 202 4.16 -2.79 22.45
N LYS A 203 5.18 -3.31 23.11
CA LYS A 203 5.65 -2.81 24.41
C LYS A 203 6.79 -1.83 24.17
N ILE A 204 6.59 -0.58 24.56
CA ILE A 204 7.58 0.48 24.41
C ILE A 204 8.31 0.66 25.73
N LEU A 205 9.63 0.53 25.70
CA LEU A 205 10.55 0.78 26.81
C LEU A 205 11.07 2.21 26.70
N TRP A 206 10.84 3.01 27.73
CA TRP A 206 11.31 4.39 27.80
C TRP A 206 12.66 4.46 28.51
N ASP A 207 13.43 5.52 28.23
CA ASP A 207 14.81 5.64 28.72
C ASP A 207 14.89 5.81 30.25
N ASP A 208 13.82 6.26 30.90
CA ASP A 208 13.66 6.36 32.36
C ASP A 208 13.19 5.05 33.01
N GLY A 209 13.03 3.98 32.22
CA GLY A 209 12.65 2.64 32.68
C GLY A 209 11.16 2.37 32.75
N HIS A 210 10.26 3.33 32.50
CA HIS A 210 8.84 3.04 32.41
C HIS A 210 8.48 2.34 31.09
N THR A 211 7.29 1.72 31.04
CA THR A 211 6.83 1.02 29.85
C THR A 211 5.42 1.46 29.46
N SER A 212 5.19 1.70 28.18
CA SER A 212 3.84 1.88 27.62
C SER A 212 3.50 0.75 26.65
N SER A 213 2.21 0.56 26.37
CA SER A 213 1.73 -0.39 25.36
C SER A 213 1.07 0.38 24.23
N ALA A 214 1.33 -0.05 23.00
CA ALA A 214 0.68 0.47 21.81
C ALA A 214 0.08 -0.68 21.01
N TYR A 215 -1.14 -0.47 20.55
CA TYR A 215 -1.87 -1.45 19.78
C TYR A 215 -1.44 -1.33 18.31
N GLY A 216 -0.84 -2.38 17.75
CA GLY A 216 -0.33 -2.34 16.37
C GLY A 216 -1.41 -2.69 15.37
N ILE A 217 -2.19 -1.67 14.98
CA ILE A 217 -3.23 -1.79 13.95
C ILE A 217 -2.60 -2.33 12.66
N LEU A 218 -3.23 -3.37 12.10
CA LEU A 218 -2.89 -3.93 10.81
C LEU A 218 -4.00 -3.58 9.81
N PRO A 219 -3.63 -3.23 8.56
CA PRO A 219 -4.60 -2.82 7.57
C PRO A 219 -5.49 -4.00 7.17
N GLN A 220 -6.80 -3.78 7.21
CA GLN A 220 -7.80 -4.78 6.78
C GLN A 220 -8.01 -4.74 5.25
N LEU A 221 -7.52 -3.66 4.64
CA LEU A 221 -7.53 -3.39 3.22
C LEU A 221 -6.12 -3.01 2.77
N TYR A 222 -5.72 -3.52 1.60
CA TYR A 222 -4.52 -3.09 0.91
C TYR A 222 -4.86 -2.74 -0.52
N ASN A 223 -4.14 -1.82 -1.15
CA ASN A 223 -4.39 -1.47 -2.54
C ASN A 223 -3.15 -0.97 -3.28
N CYS A 224 -3.23 -1.11 -4.60
CA CYS A 224 -2.53 -0.27 -5.55
C CYS A 224 -3.55 0.70 -6.16
N THR A 225 -3.19 1.50 -7.14
CA THR A 225 -4.07 2.59 -7.60
C THR A 225 -5.35 2.11 -8.31
N ASP A 226 -5.38 0.86 -8.77
CA ASP A 226 -6.46 0.27 -9.57
C ASP A 226 -6.85 -1.17 -9.15
N LYS A 227 -6.29 -1.71 -8.05
CA LYS A 227 -6.67 -3.01 -7.49
C LYS A 227 -6.66 -2.97 -5.96
N ILE A 228 -7.63 -3.67 -5.37
CA ILE A 228 -7.87 -3.72 -3.92
C ILE A 228 -7.82 -5.16 -3.44
N TRP A 229 -7.29 -5.36 -2.24
CA TRP A 229 -7.26 -6.62 -1.53
C TRP A 229 -7.88 -6.52 -0.14
N LEU A 230 -8.62 -7.56 0.24
CA LEU A 230 -8.97 -7.81 1.63
C LEU A 230 -7.85 -8.60 2.29
N THR A 231 -7.24 -8.02 3.32
CA THR A 231 -5.97 -8.51 3.88
C THR A 231 -5.99 -8.66 5.39
N ASP A 232 -7.18 -8.68 6.00
CA ASP A 232 -7.29 -8.83 7.44
C ASP A 232 -6.65 -10.14 7.89
N VAL A 233 -5.71 -10.04 8.83
CA VAL A 233 -4.88 -11.18 9.27
C VAL A 233 -5.66 -12.22 10.07
N ALA A 234 -6.92 -11.91 10.45
CA ALA A 234 -7.84 -12.86 11.05
C ALA A 234 -8.55 -13.75 10.01
N LEU A 235 -8.40 -13.46 8.71
CA LEU A 235 -8.93 -14.28 7.62
C LEU A 235 -7.87 -15.29 7.14
N ASP A 236 -8.33 -16.48 6.74
CA ASP A 236 -7.49 -17.57 6.24
C ASP A 236 -7.15 -17.44 4.74
N THR A 237 -7.62 -16.38 4.10
CA THR A 237 -7.49 -16.16 2.67
C THR A 237 -7.43 -14.66 2.40
N ILE A 238 -6.52 -14.26 1.53
CA ILE A 238 -6.47 -12.91 0.96
C ILE A 238 -7.26 -12.93 -0.34
N PHE A 239 -8.16 -11.96 -0.48
CA PHE A 239 -9.02 -11.81 -1.64
C PHE A 239 -8.69 -10.54 -2.41
N VAL A 240 -8.76 -10.58 -3.73
CA VAL A 240 -8.99 -9.37 -4.53
C VAL A 240 -10.45 -9.00 -4.38
N MET A 241 -10.73 -7.74 -4.09
CA MET A 241 -12.06 -7.16 -4.19
C MET A 241 -12.20 -6.40 -5.50
N HIS A 242 -13.15 -6.83 -6.32
CA HIS A 242 -13.45 -6.18 -7.59
C HIS A 242 -14.47 -5.05 -7.43
N PRO A 243 -14.57 -4.10 -8.39
CA PRO A 243 -15.45 -2.93 -8.27
C PRO A 243 -16.96 -3.23 -8.13
N ASP A 244 -17.40 -4.39 -8.61
CA ASP A 244 -18.75 -4.95 -8.46
C ASP A 244 -18.90 -5.83 -7.20
N GLN A 245 -17.91 -5.77 -6.30
CA GLN A 245 -17.84 -6.41 -4.99
C GLN A 245 -17.64 -7.93 -5.03
N HIS A 246 -17.39 -8.54 -6.19
CA HIS A 246 -17.02 -9.95 -6.21
C HIS A 246 -15.63 -10.15 -5.58
N LEU A 247 -15.48 -11.26 -4.85
CA LEU A 247 -14.23 -11.64 -4.20
C LEU A 247 -13.57 -12.78 -4.96
N GLU A 248 -12.29 -12.60 -5.27
CA GLU A 248 -11.45 -13.63 -5.90
C GLU A 248 -10.31 -14.01 -4.94
N PRO A 249 -10.22 -15.27 -4.50
CA PRO A 249 -9.13 -15.69 -3.60
C PRO A 249 -7.81 -15.72 -4.37
N VAL A 250 -6.74 -15.17 -3.78
CA VAL A 250 -5.43 -15.06 -4.45
C VAL A 250 -4.25 -15.60 -3.65
N MET A 251 -4.35 -15.63 -2.33
CA MET A 251 -3.30 -16.14 -1.45
C MET A 251 -3.89 -16.77 -0.19
N VAL A 252 -3.29 -17.86 0.26
CA VAL A 252 -3.63 -18.55 1.51
C VAL A 252 -2.37 -18.77 2.36
N PRO A 253 -2.36 -18.41 3.65
CA PRO A 253 -1.35 -18.91 4.57
C PRO A 253 -1.44 -20.43 4.70
N LEU A 254 -0.30 -21.09 4.89
CA LEU A 254 -0.22 -22.54 5.09
C LEU A 254 -0.98 -23.02 6.34
N HIS A 255 -1.11 -22.14 7.33
CA HIS A 255 -1.82 -22.38 8.57
C HIS A 255 -2.90 -21.32 8.77
N ALA A 256 -4.08 -21.75 9.23
CA ALA A 256 -5.18 -20.85 9.53
C ALA A 256 -4.80 -19.85 10.65
N PRO A 257 -5.35 -18.63 10.65
CA PRO A 257 -5.15 -17.66 11.72
C PRO A 257 -5.50 -18.25 13.09
N THR A 258 -4.61 -18.04 14.05
CA THR A 258 -4.70 -18.63 15.40
C THR A 258 -4.81 -17.56 16.48
N ALA A 259 -5.34 -17.95 17.64
CA ALA A 259 -5.33 -17.12 18.84
C ALA A 259 -3.96 -17.11 19.55
N ASP A 260 -3.03 -17.99 19.18
CA ASP A 260 -1.67 -18.05 19.74
C ASP A 260 -0.92 -16.72 19.56
N GLN A 261 -0.45 -16.14 20.67
CA GLN A 261 0.23 -14.85 20.70
C GLN A 261 1.67 -14.91 20.18
N GLU A 262 2.25 -16.11 20.06
CA GLU A 262 3.61 -16.29 19.51
C GLU A 262 3.59 -16.59 18.00
N ALA A 263 2.43 -16.91 17.44
CA ALA A 263 2.31 -17.15 16.01
C ALA A 263 2.57 -15.86 15.20
N PRO A 264 3.41 -15.91 14.16
CA PRO A 264 3.68 -14.75 13.32
C PRO A 264 2.46 -14.40 12.46
N LEU A 265 2.33 -13.12 12.15
CA LEU A 265 1.27 -12.58 11.31
C LEU A 265 1.77 -12.41 9.88
N LEU A 266 0.92 -12.79 8.93
CA LEU A 266 1.12 -12.53 7.51
C LEU A 266 0.70 -11.08 7.22
N PHE A 267 1.67 -10.23 6.90
CA PHE A 267 1.37 -8.90 6.42
C PHE A 267 1.49 -8.86 4.91
N PHE A 268 0.37 -8.69 4.22
CA PHE A 268 0.37 -8.56 2.77
C PHE A 268 1.00 -7.22 2.35
N ARG A 269 1.92 -7.26 1.38
CA ARG A 269 2.60 -6.06 0.86
C ARG A 269 2.21 -5.75 -0.59
N GLY A 270 1.36 -6.56 -1.21
CA GLY A 270 0.92 -6.42 -2.61
C GLY A 270 1.33 -7.60 -3.49
N MET A 271 0.79 -7.64 -4.70
CA MET A 271 1.13 -8.64 -5.70
C MET A 271 0.86 -8.13 -7.12
N ASN A 272 1.44 -8.80 -8.11
CA ASN A 272 1.09 -8.69 -9.51
C ASN A 272 0.91 -10.10 -10.14
N ASP A 273 0.83 -10.17 -11.46
CA ASP A 273 0.60 -11.43 -12.18
C ASP A 273 1.72 -12.45 -11.96
N ARG A 274 2.95 -12.00 -11.70
CA ARG A 274 4.13 -12.87 -11.51
C ARG A 274 4.63 -12.92 -10.08
N TYR A 275 4.66 -11.78 -9.39
CA TYR A 275 5.29 -11.64 -8.08
C TYR A 275 4.27 -11.37 -6.99
N ALA A 276 4.57 -11.81 -5.76
CA ALA A 276 3.84 -11.41 -4.56
C ALA A 276 4.82 -11.01 -3.46
N TRP A 277 4.44 -10.04 -2.64
CA TRP A 277 5.25 -9.56 -1.53
C TRP A 277 4.48 -9.67 -0.22
N VAL A 278 5.17 -10.16 0.80
CA VAL A 278 4.63 -10.31 2.15
C VAL A 278 5.70 -9.97 3.17
N SER A 279 5.29 -9.50 4.35
CA SER A 279 6.15 -9.36 5.50
C SER A 279 5.71 -10.29 6.62
N ARG A 280 6.68 -10.77 7.39
CA ARG A 280 6.41 -11.50 8.62
C ARG A 280 6.45 -10.54 9.80
N ILE A 281 5.31 -10.38 10.46
CA ILE A 281 5.17 -9.49 11.62
C ILE A 281 5.07 -10.31 12.91
N PRO A 282 5.87 -10.00 13.96
CA PRO A 282 5.69 -10.61 15.26
C PRO A 282 4.43 -10.03 15.92
N ARG A 283 3.63 -10.87 16.57
CA ARG A 283 2.39 -10.43 17.23
C ARG A 283 2.64 -9.64 18.52
N GLN A 284 3.81 -9.83 19.12
CA GLN A 284 4.29 -9.08 20.27
C GLN A 284 5.71 -8.59 20.00
N VAL A 285 5.93 -7.28 20.09
CA VAL A 285 7.25 -6.66 19.89
C VAL A 285 7.58 -5.78 21.08
N THR A 286 8.80 -5.94 21.60
CA THR A 286 9.35 -4.96 22.55
C THR A 286 10.31 -4.04 21.81
N VAL A 287 10.04 -2.74 21.87
CA VAL A 287 10.86 -1.69 21.24
C VAL A 287 11.32 -0.69 22.29
N LYS A 288 12.51 -0.11 22.12
CA LYS A 288 12.97 1.02 22.96
C LYS A 288 12.63 2.32 22.26
N MET A 289 12.09 3.30 22.98
CA MET A 289 11.75 4.61 22.43
C MET A 289 12.94 5.28 21.75
N SER A 290 14.13 5.16 22.33
CA SER A 290 15.38 5.65 21.75
C SER A 290 15.74 4.99 20.41
N ASP A 291 15.44 3.69 20.24
CA ASP A 291 15.61 3.01 18.96
C ASP A 291 14.56 3.45 17.93
N MET A 292 13.31 3.70 18.36
CA MET A 292 12.26 4.26 17.50
C MET A 292 12.65 5.65 16.99
N ALA A 293 13.08 6.54 17.89
CA ALA A 293 13.47 7.92 17.58
C ALA A 293 14.72 7.98 16.68
N ALA A 294 15.64 7.05 16.84
CA ALA A 294 16.84 6.94 16.00
C ALA A 294 16.61 6.14 14.71
N ASN A 295 15.38 5.64 14.46
CA ASN A 295 15.04 4.76 13.34
C ASN A 295 15.96 3.51 13.24
N ARG A 296 16.28 2.93 14.40
CA ARG A 296 17.13 1.74 14.58
C ARG A 296 16.32 0.46 14.83
N GLU A 297 15.00 0.53 14.69
CA GLU A 297 14.15 -0.66 14.81
C GLU A 297 14.57 -1.74 13.81
N LYS A 298 14.55 -2.99 14.26
CA LYS A 298 14.78 -4.13 13.39
C LYS A 298 13.65 -4.17 12.36
N ARG A 299 14.01 -4.04 11.08
CA ARG A 299 13.05 -4.13 9.99
C ARG A 299 12.38 -5.50 9.98
N GLU A 300 11.09 -5.49 9.67
CA GLU A 300 10.33 -6.69 9.37
C GLU A 300 10.98 -7.41 8.18
N LYS A 301 10.97 -8.74 8.20
CA LYS A 301 11.44 -9.51 7.05
C LYS A 301 10.45 -9.36 5.92
N LEU A 302 10.93 -8.98 4.76
CA LEU A 302 10.19 -8.92 3.50
C LEU A 302 10.52 -10.18 2.70
N TYR A 303 9.49 -10.84 2.17
CA TYR A 303 9.63 -11.96 1.26
C TYR A 303 8.95 -11.66 -0.06
N MET A 304 9.54 -12.16 -1.13
CA MET A 304 9.05 -12.06 -2.50
C MET A 304 8.86 -13.47 -3.05
N TYR A 305 7.71 -13.71 -3.64
CA TYR A 305 7.41 -14.93 -4.40
C TYR A 305 7.55 -14.65 -5.89
N ASP A 306 8.19 -15.55 -6.63
CA ASP A 306 8.17 -15.56 -8.10
C ASP A 306 7.39 -16.78 -8.58
N ARG A 307 6.19 -16.56 -9.15
CA ARG A 307 5.32 -17.62 -9.67
C ARG A 307 5.98 -18.44 -10.77
N HIS A 308 6.88 -17.86 -11.56
CA HIS A 308 7.52 -18.58 -12.66
C HIS A 308 8.55 -19.58 -12.14
N ALA A 309 9.26 -19.21 -11.08
CA ALA A 309 10.21 -20.07 -10.40
C ALA A 309 9.55 -20.97 -9.34
N ASP A 310 8.30 -20.68 -8.98
CA ASP A 310 7.59 -21.25 -7.83
C ASP A 310 8.42 -21.19 -6.54
N GLU A 311 8.99 -20.02 -6.26
CA GLU A 311 9.99 -19.83 -5.20
C GLU A 311 9.71 -18.59 -4.37
N TRP A 312 9.79 -18.74 -3.05
CA TRP A 312 9.84 -17.64 -2.08
C TRP A 312 11.28 -17.38 -1.63
N PHE A 313 11.68 -16.11 -1.56
CA PHE A 313 13.00 -15.66 -1.14
C PHE A 313 12.95 -14.29 -0.45
N GLU A 314 14.00 -13.92 0.29
CA GLU A 314 14.19 -12.56 0.81
C GLU A 314 14.91 -11.72 -0.28
N PRO A 315 14.26 -10.69 -0.88
CA PRO A 315 14.86 -9.97 -1.99
C PRO A 315 15.97 -9.02 -1.53
N ILE A 316 17.13 -9.10 -2.18
CA ILE A 316 18.19 -8.09 -2.14
C ILE A 316 18.17 -7.36 -3.47
N TYR A 317 17.48 -6.22 -3.52
CA TYR A 317 17.32 -5.48 -4.77
C TYR A 317 18.64 -4.82 -5.20
N ARG A 318 18.94 -4.93 -6.49
CA ARG A 318 20.13 -4.39 -7.13
C ARG A 318 19.76 -3.54 -8.33
N ASN A 319 20.42 -2.39 -8.48
CA ASN A 319 20.17 -1.49 -9.60
C ASN A 319 21.39 -1.37 -10.53
N ARG A 320 21.28 -1.84 -11.79
CA ARG A 320 22.39 -1.69 -12.75
C ARG A 320 22.62 -0.25 -13.20
N ALA A 321 21.66 0.66 -13.02
CA ALA A 321 21.73 2.04 -13.50
C ALA A 321 22.69 2.94 -12.69
N ILE A 322 23.04 2.54 -11.47
CA ILE A 322 23.96 3.27 -10.59
C ILE A 322 24.95 2.26 -9.98
N ASN A 323 26.23 2.42 -10.28
CA ASN A 323 27.32 1.62 -9.73
C ASN A 323 27.70 2.09 -8.31
N ASN A 324 26.72 2.10 -7.41
CA ASN A 324 26.91 2.37 -6.00
C ASN A 324 25.90 1.54 -5.18
N ARG A 325 26.41 0.53 -4.46
CA ARG A 325 25.59 -0.39 -3.65
C ARG A 325 24.85 0.29 -2.49
N GLU A 326 25.32 1.46 -2.05
CA GLU A 326 24.64 2.24 -1.00
C GLU A 326 23.32 2.84 -1.48
N THR A 327 23.17 3.00 -2.80
CA THR A 327 21.96 3.52 -3.47
C THR A 327 21.00 2.41 -3.93
N ASP A 328 21.33 1.14 -3.67
CA ASP A 328 20.43 0.04 -3.97
C ASP A 328 19.10 0.22 -3.20
N PRO A 329 17.95 0.02 -3.86
CA PRO A 329 16.66 0.26 -3.23
C PRO A 329 16.40 -0.75 -2.12
N LYS A 330 15.86 -0.27 -1.00
CA LYS A 330 15.53 -1.13 0.14
C LYS A 330 14.14 -1.77 0.04
N TYR A 331 13.27 -1.19 -0.79
CA TYR A 331 11.94 -1.69 -1.12
C TYR A 331 11.49 -1.11 -2.46
N ILE A 332 10.44 -1.67 -3.04
CA ILE A 332 9.74 -1.15 -4.22
C ILE A 332 8.34 -0.78 -3.74
N ASP A 333 7.91 0.46 -3.96
CA ASP A 333 6.54 0.88 -3.65
C ASP A 333 5.62 0.37 -4.76
N ILE A 334 4.66 -0.48 -4.40
CA ILE A 334 3.64 -1.03 -5.32
C ILE A 334 2.22 -0.55 -4.98
N THR A 335 2.10 0.38 -4.03
CA THR A 335 0.83 0.95 -3.57
C THR A 335 0.47 2.23 -4.31
N SER A 336 1.46 3.05 -4.61
CA SER A 336 1.26 4.36 -5.25
C SER A 336 1.18 4.29 -6.77
N VAL A 337 1.17 3.10 -7.36
CA VAL A 337 1.20 2.85 -8.81
C VAL A 337 0.13 1.84 -9.23
N PRO A 338 -0.19 1.70 -10.53
CA PRO A 338 -1.16 0.71 -11.00
C PRO A 338 -0.64 -0.73 -10.83
N TYR A 339 -1.55 -1.68 -10.89
CA TYR A 339 -1.25 -3.11 -10.85
C TYR A 339 -0.23 -3.48 -11.93
N GLY A 340 0.78 -4.25 -11.56
CA GLY A 340 1.89 -4.60 -12.46
C GLY A 340 2.98 -3.53 -12.57
N TYR A 341 2.92 -2.46 -11.78
CA TYR A 341 3.97 -1.46 -11.66
C TYR A 341 4.59 -1.42 -10.26
N GLY A 342 5.79 -0.86 -10.18
CA GLY A 342 6.48 -0.50 -8.95
C GLY A 342 7.10 0.89 -9.08
N LEU A 343 7.44 1.50 -7.95
CA LEU A 343 8.00 2.84 -7.87
C LEU A 343 9.20 2.85 -6.93
N ILE A 344 10.28 3.50 -7.38
CA ILE A 344 11.42 3.88 -6.55
C ILE A 344 11.61 5.39 -6.72
N GLN A 345 11.77 6.11 -5.62
CA GLN A 345 12.11 7.52 -5.64
C GLN A 345 13.62 7.71 -5.55
N LEU A 346 14.20 8.46 -6.49
CA LEU A 346 15.61 8.82 -6.50
C LEU A 346 15.75 10.30 -6.10
N ASN A 347 16.48 10.58 -5.02
CA ASN A 347 16.75 11.94 -4.58
C ASN A 347 17.69 12.65 -5.57
N ALA A 348 17.41 13.92 -5.88
CA ALA A 348 18.23 14.73 -6.77
C ALA A 348 19.67 14.88 -6.25
N MET A 349 19.86 15.12 -4.95
CA MET A 349 21.18 15.22 -4.32
C MET A 349 22.04 13.96 -4.58
N ASP A 350 21.48 12.77 -4.33
CA ASP A 350 22.17 11.49 -4.54
C ASP A 350 22.50 11.27 -6.02
N LEU A 351 21.61 11.68 -6.93
CA LEU A 351 21.83 11.58 -8.37
C LEU A 351 22.91 12.54 -8.86
N VAL A 352 22.94 13.78 -8.37
CA VAL A 352 23.97 14.77 -8.69
C VAL A 352 25.34 14.28 -8.19
N GLU A 353 25.38 13.76 -6.96
CA GLU A 353 26.61 13.18 -6.41
C GLU A 353 27.07 11.97 -7.24
N ALA A 354 26.18 11.02 -7.55
CA ALA A 354 26.50 9.85 -8.36
C ALA A 354 26.96 10.24 -9.78
N TYR A 355 26.35 11.26 -10.39
CA TYR A 355 26.76 11.80 -11.68
C TYR A 355 28.17 12.38 -11.63
N SER A 356 28.48 13.22 -10.62
CA SER A 356 29.80 13.82 -10.44
C SER A 356 30.92 12.79 -10.26
N LYS A 357 30.60 11.64 -9.65
CA LYS A 357 31.50 10.51 -9.44
C LYS A 357 31.54 9.51 -10.59
N ASN A 358 30.85 9.78 -11.71
CA ASN A 358 30.70 8.87 -12.86
C ASN A 358 30.15 7.49 -12.47
N GLN A 359 29.25 7.43 -11.48
CA GLN A 359 28.64 6.19 -11.00
C GLN A 359 27.36 5.83 -11.76
N ILE A 360 26.74 6.77 -12.48
CA ILE A 360 25.54 6.50 -13.28
C ILE A 360 25.95 5.86 -14.61
N THR A 361 25.45 4.65 -14.86
CA THR A 361 25.75 3.82 -16.03
C THR A 361 24.61 3.82 -17.06
N ASP A 362 23.38 4.09 -16.65
CA ASP A 362 22.24 4.20 -17.57
C ASP A 362 22.26 5.57 -18.26
N GLU A 363 22.31 5.57 -19.60
CA GLU A 363 22.44 6.81 -20.39
C GLU A 363 21.23 7.75 -20.27
N LYS A 364 20.02 7.22 -20.07
CA LYS A 364 18.82 8.07 -19.88
C LYS A 364 18.87 8.75 -18.52
N LEU A 365 19.18 7.98 -17.47
CA LEU A 365 19.32 8.53 -16.12
C LEU A 365 20.48 9.53 -16.05
N LYS A 366 21.58 9.25 -16.75
CA LYS A 366 22.75 10.14 -16.86
C LYS A 366 22.39 11.46 -17.54
N ALA A 367 21.61 11.42 -18.62
CA ALA A 367 21.12 12.63 -19.28
C ALA A 367 20.24 13.48 -18.35
N ILE A 368 19.35 12.85 -17.57
CA ILE A 368 18.52 13.53 -16.56
C ILE A 368 19.41 14.14 -15.47
N ALA A 369 20.30 13.35 -14.86
CA ALA A 369 21.15 13.79 -13.76
C ALA A 369 22.09 14.94 -14.16
N SER A 370 22.50 15.01 -15.43
CA SER A 370 23.34 16.12 -15.94
C SER A 370 22.65 17.49 -15.92
N GLN A 371 21.32 17.53 -15.74
CA GLN A 371 20.51 18.75 -15.72
C GLN A 371 19.96 19.08 -14.32
N LEU A 372 20.19 18.22 -13.32
CA LEU A 372 19.69 18.40 -11.96
C LEU A 372 20.62 19.28 -11.11
N ASN A 373 20.02 20.00 -10.19
CA ASN A 373 20.64 20.59 -9.01
C ASN A 373 20.32 19.75 -7.76
N GLU A 374 21.11 19.88 -6.71
CA GLU A 374 20.95 19.08 -5.48
C GLU A 374 19.60 19.32 -4.77
N GLU A 375 19.03 20.51 -4.94
CA GLU A 375 17.74 20.94 -4.36
C GLU A 375 16.54 20.68 -5.28
N ASP A 376 16.75 20.04 -6.43
CA ASP A 376 15.65 19.69 -7.33
C ASP A 376 14.73 18.63 -6.72
N ASN A 377 13.48 18.62 -7.19
CA ASN A 377 12.54 17.57 -6.86
C ASN A 377 13.09 16.19 -7.32
N PRO A 378 12.67 15.10 -6.66
CA PRO A 378 13.17 13.77 -6.97
C PRO A 378 12.79 13.32 -8.39
N VAL A 379 13.57 12.36 -8.90
CA VAL A 379 13.25 11.61 -10.11
C VAL A 379 12.52 10.33 -9.69
N LEU A 380 11.34 10.09 -10.28
CA LEU A 380 10.60 8.86 -10.07
C LEU A 380 11.12 7.79 -11.04
N MET A 381 11.58 6.66 -10.52
CA MET A 381 11.90 5.46 -11.29
C MET A 381 10.68 4.54 -11.28
N LEU A 382 9.94 4.54 -12.38
CA LEU A 382 8.78 3.68 -12.58
C LEU A 382 9.24 2.34 -13.16
N LEU A 383 8.85 1.25 -12.49
CA LEU A 383 9.12 -0.12 -12.90
C LEU A 383 7.84 -0.71 -13.48
N LYS A 384 7.85 -1.12 -14.74
CA LYS A 384 6.79 -1.95 -15.32
C LYS A 384 7.23 -3.40 -15.24
N PHE A 385 6.63 -4.19 -14.37
CA PHE A 385 7.04 -5.58 -14.16
C PHE A 385 6.84 -6.41 -15.43
N LYS A 386 7.82 -7.26 -15.72
CA LYS A 386 7.78 -8.23 -16.80
C LYS A 386 6.85 -9.37 -16.40
N MET A 387 5.93 -9.71 -17.29
CA MET A 387 5.01 -10.83 -17.14
C MET A 387 5.75 -12.16 -17.17
#